data_AF-A0A958GK88-F1
#
_entry.id   AF-A0A958GK88-F1
#
_cell.length_a   1.000
_cell.length_b   1.000
_cell.length_c   1.000
_cell.angle_alpha   90.00
_cell.angle_beta   90.00
_cell.angle_gamma   90.00
#
_symmetry.space_group_name_H-M   'P 1'
#
loop_
_entity.id
_entity.type
_entity.pdbx_description
1 polymer ?
#
loop_
_entity_poly.entity_id
_entity_poly.type
_entity_poly.pdbx_seq_one_letter_code
_entity_poly.pdbx_strand_id
1 'polypeptide(L)'
;QMVKLNKTRSDMMEKFKKLIEAYNNGMNVDAFFGELVKFVHDLSDEEHRGVAEQLTEEELALFDILTKPEIDMTEEEKGEVKSVARKLLQTLKQAKLVLDWRKKQRTRGDVYSTVKTILDELPRVYTPELFNQKCEKVYQHVYDNYQGEGESVYGVGMDL
;
A
#
# COMPACT_ATOMS: atom_id res chain seq x y z
N GLN A 1 -4.75 -13.09 0.08
CA GLN A 1 -5.22 -12.31 -1.09
C GLN A 1 -4.86 -10.84 -0.87
N MET A 2 -3.61 -10.49 -1.22
CA MET A 2 -2.95 -9.18 -1.08
C MET A 2 -3.26 -8.25 -2.26
N VAL A 3 -4.51 -8.25 -2.74
CA VAL A 3 -4.71 -8.08 -4.19
C VAL A 3 -5.05 -6.67 -4.62
N LYS A 4 -5.44 -5.69 -3.78
CA LYS A 4 -6.02 -4.43 -4.34
C LYS A 4 -5.14 -3.18 -4.47
N LEU A 5 -4.06 -3.05 -3.69
CA LEU A 5 -3.01 -2.03 -3.89
C LEU A 5 -1.79 -2.58 -4.59
N ASN A 6 -1.48 -3.82 -4.24
CA ASN A 6 -0.80 -4.69 -5.17
C ASN A 6 -1.64 -4.87 -6.45
N LYS A 7 -2.94 -4.52 -6.55
CA LYS A 7 -3.59 -4.46 -7.87
C LYS A 7 -3.10 -3.29 -8.66
N THR A 8 -3.19 -2.04 -8.22
CA THR A 8 -2.80 -0.96 -9.15
C THR A 8 -1.33 -1.11 -9.56
N ARG A 9 -0.41 -1.34 -8.62
CA ARG A 9 1.00 -1.60 -8.97
C ARG A 9 1.27 -2.96 -9.63
N SER A 10 0.66 -4.08 -9.21
CA SER A 10 0.86 -5.35 -9.93
C SER A 10 0.10 -5.40 -11.25
N ASP A 11 -1.02 -4.72 -11.40
CA ASP A 11 -1.77 -4.55 -12.65
C ASP A 11 -0.94 -3.67 -13.58
N MET A 12 -0.28 -2.62 -13.07
CA MET A 12 0.67 -1.85 -13.86
C MET A 12 1.91 -2.66 -14.24
N MET A 13 2.46 -3.43 -13.30
CA MET A 13 3.54 -4.36 -13.59
C MET A 13 3.10 -5.46 -14.58
N GLU A 14 1.87 -5.95 -14.49
CA GLU A 14 1.31 -6.96 -15.38
C GLU A 14 1.02 -6.35 -16.76
N LYS A 15 0.48 -5.13 -16.83
CA LYS A 15 0.33 -4.34 -18.05
C LYS A 15 1.70 -4.14 -18.72
N PHE A 16 2.72 -3.78 -17.94
CA PHE A 16 4.08 -3.59 -18.45
C PHE A 16 4.69 -4.90 -18.95
N LYS A 17 4.53 -6.01 -18.21
CA LYS A 17 4.97 -7.35 -18.65
C LYS A 17 4.27 -7.77 -19.94
N LYS A 18 2.95 -7.61 -20.03
CA LYS A 18 2.18 -7.88 -21.26
C LYS A 18 2.63 -7.01 -22.42
N LEU A 19 2.98 -5.75 -22.17
CA LEU A 19 3.49 -4.84 -23.18
C LEU A 19 4.86 -5.30 -23.71
N ILE A 20 5.77 -5.73 -22.83
CA ILE A 20 7.06 -6.32 -23.21
C ILE A 20 6.87 -7.63 -23.99
N GLU A 21 5.98 -8.50 -23.52
CA GLU A 21 5.66 -9.77 -24.20
C GLU A 21 5.11 -9.52 -25.61
N ALA A 22 4.21 -8.54 -25.77
CA ALA A 22 3.65 -8.19 -27.07
C ALA A 22 4.73 -7.67 -28.03
N TYR A 23 5.68 -6.85 -27.54
CA TYR A 23 6.85 -6.43 -28.32
C TYR A 23 7.73 -7.60 -28.74
N ASN A 24 8.09 -8.47 -27.79
CA ASN A 24 8.90 -9.66 -28.06
C ASN A 24 8.21 -10.63 -29.04
N ASN A 25 6.87 -10.62 -29.10
CA ASN A 25 6.06 -11.41 -30.03
C ASN A 25 5.79 -10.71 -31.38
N GLY A 26 6.48 -9.62 -31.69
CA GLY A 26 6.48 -9.00 -33.02
C GLY A 26 5.56 -7.79 -33.18
N MET A 27 5.09 -7.18 -32.08
CA MET A 27 4.47 -5.84 -32.15
C MET A 27 5.46 -4.84 -32.77
N ASN A 28 4.98 -4.00 -33.67
CA ASN A 28 5.79 -2.95 -34.30
C ASN A 28 6.23 -1.91 -33.25
N VAL A 29 7.47 -1.40 -33.39
CA VAL A 29 8.09 -0.36 -32.56
C VAL A 29 7.17 0.86 -32.35
N ASP A 30 6.49 1.36 -33.37
CA ASP A 30 5.61 2.54 -33.26
C ASP A 30 4.39 2.25 -32.35
N ALA A 31 3.82 1.05 -32.48
CA ALA A 31 2.70 0.62 -31.64
C ALA A 31 3.15 0.39 -30.18
N PHE A 32 4.31 -0.23 -29.99
CA PHE A 32 4.91 -0.41 -28.66
C PHE A 32 5.19 0.93 -27.98
N PHE A 33 5.78 1.87 -28.70
CA PHE A 33 6.04 3.21 -28.17
C PHE A 33 4.75 3.93 -27.78
N GLY A 34 3.70 3.85 -28.61
CA GLY A 34 2.39 4.41 -28.29
C GLY A 34 1.77 3.84 -27.01
N GLU A 35 1.82 2.52 -26.82
CA GLU A 35 1.33 1.88 -25.60
C GLU A 35 2.22 2.16 -24.39
N LEU A 36 3.54 2.29 -24.58
CA LEU A 36 4.46 2.68 -23.51
C LEU A 36 4.19 4.10 -23.02
N VAL A 37 3.91 5.05 -23.92
CA VAL A 37 3.55 6.43 -23.55
C VAL A 37 2.24 6.47 -22.75
N LYS A 38 1.22 5.70 -23.17
CA LYS A 38 -0.03 5.57 -22.40
C LYS A 38 0.22 4.99 -21.01
N PHE A 39 1.05 3.95 -20.92
CA PHE A 39 1.41 3.35 -19.64
C PHE A 39 2.09 4.35 -18.69
N VAL A 40 2.99 5.19 -19.19
CA VAL A 40 3.64 6.25 -18.41
C VAL A 40 2.65 7.33 -17.99
N HIS A 41 1.67 7.68 -18.84
CA HIS A 41 0.61 8.61 -18.45
C HIS A 41 -0.24 8.05 -17.30
N ASP A 42 -0.68 6.79 -17.42
CA ASP A 42 -1.42 6.11 -16.35
C ASP A 42 -0.62 6.13 -15.02
N LEU A 43 0.72 6.01 -15.07
CA LEU A 43 1.58 6.06 -13.88
C LEU A 43 1.56 7.46 -13.25
N SER A 44 1.63 8.49 -14.09
CA SER A 44 1.56 9.87 -13.63
C SER A 44 0.24 10.15 -12.95
N ASP A 45 -0.90 9.67 -13.48
CA ASP A 45 -2.21 9.87 -12.86
C ASP A 45 -2.28 9.25 -11.44
N GLU A 46 -1.64 8.09 -11.22
CA GLU A 46 -1.54 7.46 -9.91
C GLU A 46 -0.70 8.29 -8.93
N GLU A 47 0.43 8.85 -9.38
CA GLU A 47 1.24 9.78 -8.59
C GLU A 47 0.44 11.04 -8.20
N HIS A 48 -0.30 11.60 -9.16
CA HIS A 48 -1.17 12.76 -8.91
C HIS A 48 -2.27 12.44 -7.88
N ARG A 49 -2.77 11.20 -7.82
CA ARG A 49 -3.70 10.78 -6.76
C ARG A 49 -3.05 10.88 -5.39
N GLY A 50 -1.82 10.41 -5.21
CA GLY A 50 -1.09 10.54 -3.95
C GLY A 50 -0.97 11.99 -3.49
N VAL A 51 -0.66 12.90 -4.44
CA VAL A 51 -0.63 14.34 -4.20
C VAL A 51 -2.00 14.90 -3.81
N ALA A 52 -3.06 14.54 -4.54
CA ALA A 52 -4.44 14.99 -4.26
C ALA A 52 -4.93 14.51 -2.89
N GLU A 53 -4.59 13.28 -2.51
CA GLU A 53 -4.93 12.70 -1.21
C GLU A 53 -4.06 13.25 -0.07
N GLN A 54 -2.97 13.95 -0.39
CA GLN A 54 -1.92 14.45 0.52
C GLN A 54 -1.26 13.32 1.32
N LEU A 55 -1.01 12.18 0.68
CA LEU A 55 -0.40 11.00 1.29
C LEU A 55 0.91 10.68 0.61
N THR A 56 1.88 10.21 1.40
CA THR A 56 3.05 9.53 0.81
C THR A 56 2.63 8.22 0.16
N GLU A 57 3.50 7.66 -0.68
CA GLU A 57 3.21 6.39 -1.36
C GLU A 57 2.96 5.24 -0.37
N GLU A 58 3.67 5.25 0.76
CA GLU A 58 3.53 4.30 1.86
C GLU A 58 2.19 4.48 2.59
N GLU A 59 1.82 5.72 2.88
CA GLU A 59 0.55 6.07 3.52
C GLU A 59 -0.64 5.74 2.61
N LEU A 60 -0.53 6.01 1.31
CA LEU A 60 -1.53 5.65 0.30
C LEU A 60 -1.72 4.13 0.24
N ALA A 61 -0.64 3.36 0.39
CA ALA A 61 -0.72 1.91 0.45
C ALA A 61 -1.37 1.35 1.73
N LEU A 62 -1.35 2.06 2.84
CA LEU A 62 -2.20 1.67 3.97
C LEU A 62 -3.63 2.14 3.78
N PHE A 63 -3.82 3.38 3.34
CA PHE A 63 -5.13 3.97 3.11
C PHE A 63 -5.99 3.10 2.20
N ASP A 64 -5.47 2.69 1.06
CA ASP A 64 -6.19 1.84 0.12
C ASP A 64 -6.45 0.41 0.68
N ILE A 65 -5.60 -0.14 1.55
CA ILE A 65 -5.90 -1.44 2.23
C ILE A 65 -7.15 -1.24 3.08
N LEU A 66 -7.20 -0.12 3.79
CA LEU A 66 -8.28 0.25 4.70
C LEU A 66 -9.56 0.57 3.94
N THR A 67 -9.50 1.22 2.78
CA THR A 67 -10.71 1.63 2.03
C THR A 67 -11.17 0.67 0.94
N LYS A 68 -10.37 -0.33 0.53
CA LYS A 68 -10.74 -1.28 -0.56
C LYS A 68 -11.14 -2.70 -0.07
N PRO A 69 -12.15 -3.37 -0.67
CA PRO A 69 -13.05 -2.86 -1.71
C PRO A 69 -13.85 -1.66 -1.20
N GLU A 70 -14.36 -0.84 -2.13
CA GLU A 70 -15.03 0.43 -1.84
C GLU A 70 -15.96 0.32 -0.61
N ILE A 71 -15.73 1.20 0.35
CA ILE A 71 -16.57 1.38 1.54
C ILE A 71 -17.26 2.72 1.36
N ASP A 72 -18.57 2.74 1.54
CA ASP A 72 -19.31 4.00 1.54
C ASP A 72 -18.93 4.79 2.80
N MET A 73 -18.27 5.93 2.60
CA MET A 73 -17.74 6.78 3.67
C MET A 73 -17.86 8.24 3.27
N THR A 74 -18.13 9.08 4.26
CA THR A 74 -18.06 10.55 4.13
C THR A 74 -16.60 11.02 3.96
N GLU A 75 -16.42 12.26 3.50
CA GLU A 75 -15.08 12.87 3.42
C GLU A 75 -14.41 13.04 4.78
N GLU A 76 -15.20 13.24 5.85
CA GLU A 76 -14.70 13.28 7.24
C GLU A 76 -14.13 11.91 7.65
N GLU A 77 -14.88 10.83 7.43
CA GLU A 77 -14.43 9.47 7.72
C GLU A 77 -13.22 9.07 6.87
N LYS A 78 -13.13 9.50 5.61
CA LYS A 78 -11.91 9.33 4.80
C LYS A 78 -10.72 10.05 5.46
N GLY A 79 -10.92 11.26 5.96
CA GLY A 79 -9.92 12.01 6.71
C GLY A 79 -9.42 11.26 7.95
N GLU A 80 -10.33 10.65 8.71
CA GLU A 80 -9.99 9.80 9.85
C GLU A 80 -9.14 8.59 9.44
N VAL A 81 -9.54 7.88 8.38
CA VAL A 81 -8.78 6.72 7.87
C VAL A 81 -7.37 7.11 7.44
N LYS A 82 -7.19 8.29 6.82
CA LYS A 82 -5.86 8.82 6.50
C LYS A 82 -5.04 9.06 7.76
N SER A 83 -5.63 9.68 8.78
CA SER A 83 -4.96 9.93 10.06
C SER A 83 -4.47 8.63 10.71
N VAL A 84 -5.34 7.61 10.75
CA VAL A 84 -5.02 6.27 11.28
C VAL A 84 -3.88 5.63 10.50
N ALA A 85 -3.89 5.71 9.15
CA ALA A 85 -2.82 5.18 8.32
C ALA A 85 -1.45 5.82 8.63
N ARG A 86 -1.40 7.15 8.76
CA ARG A 86 -0.17 7.88 9.12
C ARG A 86 0.33 7.48 10.51
N LYS A 87 -0.57 7.48 11.50
CA LYS A 87 -0.26 7.12 12.88
C LYS A 87 0.30 5.70 12.99
N LEU A 88 -0.29 4.76 12.24
CA LEU A 88 0.17 3.38 12.22
C LEU A 88 1.60 3.28 11.68
N LEU A 89 1.89 3.86 10.52
CA LEU A 89 3.24 3.83 9.93
C LEU A 89 4.27 4.45 10.86
N GLN A 90 3.98 5.62 11.41
CA GLN A 90 4.87 6.30 12.35
C GLN A 90 5.18 5.39 13.55
N THR A 91 4.15 4.82 14.18
CA THR A 91 4.32 3.95 15.36
C THR A 91 5.11 2.68 15.03
N LEU A 92 4.80 2.04 13.91
CA LEU A 92 5.48 0.82 13.49
C LEU A 92 6.96 1.09 13.20
N LYS A 93 7.28 2.12 12.41
CA LYS A 93 8.67 2.45 12.03
C LYS A 93 9.50 2.89 13.24
N GLN A 94 8.93 3.65 14.17
CA GLN A 94 9.65 4.15 15.33
C GLN A 94 9.92 3.07 16.39
N ALA A 95 8.99 2.11 16.59
CA ALA A 95 9.02 1.26 17.77
C ALA A 95 8.95 -0.25 17.51
N LYS A 96 8.48 -0.69 16.34
CA LYS A 96 8.09 -2.10 16.13
C LYS A 96 8.84 -2.79 15.00
N LEU A 97 9.19 -2.07 13.93
CA LEU A 97 9.91 -2.59 12.76
C LEU A 97 11.43 -2.50 12.93
N VAL A 98 11.91 -2.87 14.12
CA VAL A 98 13.34 -2.95 14.46
C VAL A 98 13.98 -4.23 13.89
N LEU A 99 15.30 -4.36 13.98
CA LEU A 99 16.06 -5.51 13.45
C LEU A 99 15.40 -6.85 13.82
N ASP A 100 15.25 -7.73 12.82
CA ASP A 100 14.76 -9.10 12.97
C ASP A 100 13.37 -9.27 13.61
N TRP A 101 12.53 -8.23 13.58
CA TRP A 101 11.19 -8.28 14.18
C TRP A 101 10.33 -9.45 13.64
N ARG A 102 10.57 -9.91 12.40
CA ARG A 102 9.85 -11.05 11.79
C ARG A 102 10.32 -12.42 12.30
N LYS A 103 11.54 -12.54 12.84
CA LYS A 103 12.12 -13.83 13.24
C LYS A 103 11.50 -14.36 14.53
N LYS A 104 11.19 -13.49 15.49
CA LYS A 104 10.67 -13.89 16.81
C LYS A 104 9.14 -13.85 16.84
N GLN A 105 8.51 -14.84 17.49
CA GLN A 105 7.04 -14.87 17.61
C GLN A 105 6.52 -13.70 18.46
N ARG A 106 7.24 -13.32 19.51
CA ARG A 106 6.88 -12.19 20.38
C ARG A 106 6.77 -10.88 19.61
N THR A 107 7.81 -10.51 18.85
CA THR A 107 7.85 -9.25 18.09
C THR A 107 6.83 -9.22 16.95
N ARG A 108 6.56 -10.36 16.32
CA ARG A 108 5.43 -10.50 15.38
C ARG A 108 4.08 -10.24 16.06
N GLY A 109 3.87 -10.82 17.23
CA GLY A 109 2.67 -10.59 18.05
C GLY A 109 2.54 -9.14 18.49
N ASP A 110 3.65 -8.48 18.83
CA ASP A 110 3.67 -7.06 19.22
C ASP A 110 3.30 -6.15 18.06
N VAL A 111 3.80 -6.44 16.84
CA VAL A 111 3.41 -5.71 15.62
C VAL A 111 1.92 -5.91 15.34
N TYR A 112 1.42 -7.15 15.35
CA TYR A 112 0.01 -7.44 15.12
C TYR A 112 -0.90 -6.76 16.15
N SER A 113 -0.51 -6.77 17.42
CA SER A 113 -1.26 -6.10 18.49
C SER A 113 -1.27 -4.59 18.28
N THR A 114 -0.14 -4.01 17.87
CA THR A 114 -0.05 -2.57 17.55
C THR A 114 -0.95 -2.18 16.39
N VAL A 115 -1.00 -3.00 15.34
CA VAL A 115 -1.94 -2.84 14.22
C VAL A 115 -3.37 -2.81 14.75
N LYS A 116 -3.78 -3.80 15.54
CA LYS A 116 -5.14 -3.85 16.11
C LYS A 116 -5.48 -2.63 16.95
N THR A 117 -4.58 -2.23 17.85
CA THR A 117 -4.80 -1.08 18.73
C THR A 117 -5.00 0.22 17.96
N ILE A 118 -4.19 0.46 16.91
CA ILE A 118 -4.30 1.70 16.15
C ILE A 118 -5.51 1.69 15.20
N LEU A 119 -5.81 0.54 14.59
CA LEU A 119 -6.98 0.41 13.72
C LEU A 119 -8.30 0.54 14.50
N ASP A 120 -8.29 0.40 15.83
CA ASP A 120 -9.49 0.57 16.66
C ASP A 120 -10.00 2.02 16.64
N GLU A 121 -9.18 2.95 16.15
CA GLU A 121 -9.53 4.36 15.91
C GLU A 121 -10.22 4.60 14.55
N LEU A 122 -10.44 3.56 13.74
CA LEU A 122 -11.18 3.67 12.49
C LEU A 122 -12.66 4.07 12.72
N PRO A 123 -13.29 4.75 11.75
CA PRO A 123 -14.70 5.16 11.87
C PRO A 123 -15.65 3.98 12.02
N ARG A 124 -16.85 4.24 12.53
CA ARG A 124 -17.86 3.21 12.84
C ARG A 124 -18.40 2.46 11.63
N VAL A 125 -18.16 2.95 10.41
CA VAL A 125 -18.44 2.23 9.16
C VAL A 125 -17.68 0.90 9.05
N TYR A 126 -16.60 0.72 9.82
CA TYR A 126 -15.88 -0.54 9.91
C TYR A 126 -16.56 -1.47 10.92
N THR A 127 -17.38 -2.42 10.43
CA THR A 127 -17.95 -3.48 11.28
C THR A 127 -16.85 -4.35 11.90
N PRO A 128 -17.12 -5.08 12.99
CA PRO A 128 -16.13 -5.98 13.59
C PRO A 128 -15.49 -6.97 12.60
N GLU A 129 -16.28 -7.49 11.66
CA GLU A 129 -15.80 -8.40 10.62
C GLU A 129 -14.84 -7.68 9.65
N LEU A 130 -15.22 -6.47 9.21
CA LEU A 130 -14.40 -5.67 8.32
C LEU A 130 -13.11 -5.25 9.01
N PHE A 131 -13.19 -4.75 10.24
CA PHE A 131 -12.06 -4.39 11.09
C PHE A 131 -11.04 -5.55 11.19
N ASN A 132 -11.50 -6.75 11.53
CA ASN A 132 -10.61 -7.92 11.64
C ASN A 132 -9.96 -8.26 10.29
N GLN A 133 -10.72 -8.17 9.19
CA GLN A 133 -10.17 -8.36 7.85
C GLN A 133 -9.10 -7.31 7.51
N LYS A 134 -9.31 -6.05 7.89
CA LYS A 134 -8.35 -4.96 7.65
C LYS A 134 -7.09 -5.14 8.49
N CYS A 135 -7.22 -5.50 9.77
CA CYS A 135 -6.08 -5.83 10.62
C CYS A 135 -5.18 -6.90 10.01
N GLU A 136 -5.78 -7.98 9.50
CA GLU A 136 -5.04 -9.07 8.87
C GLU A 136 -4.32 -8.62 7.59
N LYS A 137 -5.01 -7.88 6.71
CA LYS A 137 -4.42 -7.38 5.47
C LYS A 137 -3.29 -6.38 5.72
N VAL A 138 -3.48 -5.47 6.67
CA VAL A 138 -2.45 -4.50 7.07
C VAL A 138 -1.24 -5.21 7.66
N TYR A 139 -1.45 -6.16 8.58
CA TYR A 139 -0.35 -6.93 9.14
C TYR A 139 0.42 -7.71 8.08
N GLN A 140 -0.27 -8.39 7.17
CA GLN A 140 0.37 -9.12 6.08
C GLN A 140 1.17 -8.18 5.16
N HIS A 141 0.61 -7.01 4.84
CA HIS A 141 1.32 -5.99 4.07
C HIS A 141 2.61 -5.55 4.78
N VAL A 142 2.54 -5.26 6.07
CA VAL A 142 3.71 -4.88 6.88
C VAL A 142 4.74 -6.02 6.92
N TYR A 143 4.30 -7.26 7.10
CA TYR A 143 5.20 -8.42 7.15
C TYR A 143 5.97 -8.64 5.84
N ASP A 144 5.32 -8.44 4.70
CA ASP A 144 5.93 -8.66 3.39
C ASP A 144 6.86 -7.52 2.96
N ASN A 145 6.51 -6.28 3.30
CA ASN A 145 7.15 -5.09 2.74
C ASN A 145 8.19 -4.44 3.66
N TYR A 146 8.31 -4.87 4.93
CA TYR A 146 9.25 -4.29 5.89
C TYR A 146 10.14 -5.37 6.49
N GLN A 147 11.41 -5.33 6.12
CA GLN A 147 12.39 -6.32 6.57
C GLN A 147 12.92 -6.04 7.97
N GLY A 148 12.93 -4.75 8.35
CA GLY A 148 13.60 -4.19 9.53
C GLY A 148 14.64 -3.15 9.10
N GLU A 149 15.20 -2.39 10.06
CA GLU A 149 16.33 -1.47 9.80
C GLU A 149 16.09 -0.33 8.80
N GLY A 150 14.82 0.05 8.58
CA GLY A 150 14.47 1.05 7.55
C GLY A 150 14.42 0.48 6.13
N GLU A 151 14.81 -0.79 5.93
CA GLU A 151 14.64 -1.48 4.65
C GLU A 151 13.16 -1.83 4.44
N SER A 152 12.57 -1.15 3.46
CA SER A 152 11.24 -1.44 2.95
C SER A 152 11.19 -1.24 1.45
N VAL A 153 10.16 -1.75 0.78
CA VAL A 153 9.93 -1.49 -0.65
C VAL A 153 9.71 0.00 -0.97
N TYR A 154 9.49 0.82 0.07
CA TYR A 154 9.34 2.27 0.01
C TYR A 154 10.65 3.02 0.28
N GLY A 155 11.74 2.32 0.58
CA GLY A 155 13.03 2.88 1.00
C GLY A 155 13.89 3.51 -0.10
N VAL A 156 13.33 3.82 -1.27
CA VAL A 156 14.06 4.56 -2.32
C VAL A 156 13.51 5.98 -2.36
N GLY A 157 14.19 6.90 -1.68
CA GLY A 157 13.93 8.34 -1.83
C GLY A 157 14.07 9.17 -0.57
N MET A 158 15.24 9.18 0.07
CA MET A 158 15.70 10.32 0.87
C MET A 158 17.25 10.32 0.89
N ASP A 159 17.84 10.57 -0.27
CA ASP A 159 19.15 11.23 -0.37
C ASP A 159 18.93 12.47 -1.23
N LEU A 160 18.66 13.61 -0.57
CA LEU A 160 18.85 14.96 -1.09
C LEU A 160 19.76 15.71 -0.13
#